data_AF-A0A1V9B7Z7-F1
#
_entry.id   AF-A0A1V9B7Z7-F1
#
_cell.length_a   1.000
_cell.length_b   1.000
_cell.length_c   1.000
_cell.angle_alpha   90.00
_cell.angle_beta   90.00
_cell.angle_gamma   90.00
#
_symmetry.space_group_name_H-M   'P 1'
#
loop_
_entity.id
_entity.type
_entity.pdbx_description
1 polymer ?
#
loop_
_entity_poly.entity_id
_entity_poly.type
_entity_poly.pdbx_seq_one_letter_code
_entity_poly.pdbx_strand_id
1 'polypeptide(L)' 'MAAAAAEAIRLNIEELAIPHRLSPAANGVTVRVGAAIAIPQPNEHAKALLSLADQALYRAKQNGRNRVEIACPARG' A
#
# COMPACT_ATOMS: atom_id res chain seq x y z
N MET A 1 -3.66 3.72 -12.61
CA MET A 1 -2.47 2.85 -12.77
C MET A 1 -1.88 2.42 -11.43
N ALA A 2 -1.58 3.31 -10.48
CA ALA A 2 -1.02 2.93 -9.16
C ALA A 2 -1.87 1.91 -8.37
N ALA A 3 -3.20 2.07 -8.33
CA ALA A 3 -4.09 1.15 -7.63
C ALA A 3 -4.06 -0.28 -8.20
N ALA A 4 -4.12 -0.41 -9.53
CA ALA A 4 -4.11 -1.71 -10.19
C ALA A 4 -2.78 -2.46 -9.97
N ALA A 5 -1.65 -1.76 -10.05
CA ALA A 5 -0.34 -2.35 -9.78
C ALA A 5 -0.19 -2.78 -8.32
N ALA A 6 -0.61 -1.94 -7.37
CA ALA A 6 -0.59 -2.27 -5.95
C ALA A 6 -1.48 -3.49 -5.62
N GLU A 7 -2.65 -3.57 -6.25
CA GLU A 7 -3.57 -4.70 -6.06
C GLU A 7 -3.05 -5.99 -6.70
N ALA A 8 -2.42 -5.90 -7.87
CA ALA A 8 -1.75 -7.05 -8.49
C ALA A 8 -0.65 -7.61 -7.59
N ILE A 9 0.17 -6.75 -6.96
CA ILE A 9 1.17 -7.18 -5.98
C ILE A 9 0.52 -7.88 -4.79
N ARG A 10 -0.56 -7.32 -4.24
CA ARG A 10 -1.28 -7.89 -3.10
C ARG A 10 -1.84 -9.27 -3.41
N LEU A 11 -2.52 -9.40 -4.56
CA LEU A 11 -3.13 -10.64 -5.03
C LEU A 11 -2.07 -11.71 -5.33
N ASN A 12 -1.00 -11.36 -6.06
CA ASN A 12 0.07 -12.31 -6.38
C ASN A 12 0.71 -12.89 -5.11
N ILE A 13 0.88 -12.10 -4.04
CA ILE A 13 1.43 -12.60 -2.77
C ILE A 13 0.44 -13.50 -2.04
N GLU A 14 -0.85 -13.16 -2.06
CA GLU A 14 -1.89 -13.98 -1.47
C GLU A 14 -2.02 -15.34 -2.18
N GLU A 15 -1.94 -15.35 -3.52
CA GLU A 15 -2.01 -16.55 -4.36
C GLU A 15 -0.84 -17.53 -4.13
N LEU A 16 0.32 -17.05 -3.67
CA LEU A 16 1.43 -17.95 -3.30
C LEU A 16 1.07 -18.88 -2.14
N ALA A 17 0.00 -18.58 -1.39
CA ALA A 17 -0.54 -19.41 -0.31
C ALA A 17 0.53 -19.87 0.71
N ILE A 18 1.55 -19.03 0.94
CA ILE A 18 2.68 -19.37 1.81
C ILE A 18 2.17 -19.53 3.24
N PRO A 19 2.27 -20.72 3.86
CA PRO A 19 1.71 -20.95 5.19
C PRO A 19 2.41 -20.09 6.24
N HIS A 20 1.63 -19.35 7.02
CA HIS A 20 2.15 -18.54 8.14
C HIS A 20 1.85 -19.23 9.47
N ARG A 21 2.42 -20.43 9.67
CA ARG A 21 2.10 -21.33 10.81
C ARG A 21 2.22 -20.71 12.21
N LEU A 22 3.05 -19.68 12.37
CA LEU A 22 3.27 -18.99 13.65
C LEU A 22 2.44 -17.71 13.82
N SER A 23 1.63 -17.33 12.84
CA SER A 23 0.78 -16.14 12.94
C SER A 23 -0.58 -16.50 13.53
N PRO A 24 -0.96 -15.93 14.69
CA PRO A 24 -2.28 -16.17 15.27
C PRO A 24 -3.42 -15.48 14.50
N ALA A 25 -3.10 -14.63 13.52
CA ALA A 25 -4.06 -13.74 12.89
C ALA A 25 -4.18 -13.91 11.37
N ALA A 26 -3.55 -14.93 10.78
CA ALA A 26 -3.78 -15.38 9.40
C ALA A 26 -3.07 -16.71 9.15
N ASN A 27 -3.70 -17.59 8.36
CA ASN A 27 -3.13 -18.89 7.97
C ASN A 27 -2.05 -18.79 6.89
N GLY A 28 -1.95 -17.63 6.22
CA GLY A 28 -1.00 -17.38 5.13
C GLY A 28 -0.34 -16.01 5.19
N VAL A 29 0.79 -15.87 4.49
CA VAL A 29 1.49 -14.59 4.31
C VAL A 29 0.65 -13.68 3.43
N THR A 30 0.49 -12.42 3.86
CA THR A 30 -0.20 -11.36 3.12
C THR A 30 0.57 -10.06 3.27
N VAL A 31 0.30 -9.08 2.41
CA VAL A 31 0.92 -7.75 2.48
C VAL A 31 -0.10 -6.64 2.62
N ARG A 32 0.40 -5.51 3.12
CA ARG A 32 -0.29 -4.23 3.06
C ARG A 32 0.51 -3.33 2.15
N VAL A 33 -0.16 -2.63 1.25
CA VAL A 33 0.50 -1.76 0.28
C VAL A 33 -0.05 -0.35 0.44
N GLY A 34 0.86 0.61 0.66
CA GLY A 34 0.57 2.02 0.53
C GLY A 34 1.18 2.53 -0.77
N ALA A 35 0.37 3.18 -1.60
CA ALA A 35 0.86 3.79 -2.82
C ALA A 35 0.37 5.24 -2.93
N ALA A 36 1.14 6.08 -3.60
CA ALA A 36 0.77 7.47 -3.86
C ALA A 36 0.94 7.83 -5.33
N ILE A 37 0.11 8.73 -5.82
CA ILE A 37 0.20 9.29 -7.15
C ILE A 37 0.07 10.81 -7.08
N ALA A 38 0.90 11.52 -7.82
CA ALA A 38 0.86 12.98 -7.92
C ALA A 38 1.23 13.42 -9.34
N ILE A 39 0.74 14.59 -9.73
CA ILE A 39 1.25 15.31 -10.90
C ILE A 39 2.36 16.22 -10.39
N PRO A 40 3.61 16.10 -10.86
CA PRO A 40 4.70 16.91 -10.35
C PRO A 40 4.41 18.40 -10.50
N GLN A 41 4.46 19.16 -9.41
CA GLN A 41 4.38 20.61 -9.45
C GLN A 41 5.75 21.28 -9.28
N PRO A 42 5.93 22.51 -9.81
CA PRO A 42 7.08 23.32 -9.48
C PRO A 42 7.17 23.47 -7.95
N ASN A 43 8.33 23.13 -7.38
CA ASN A 43 8.62 23.12 -5.93
C ASN A 43 8.07 21.92 -5.12
N GLU A 44 7.46 20.92 -5.74
CA GLU A 44 7.20 19.64 -5.05
C GLU A 44 8.45 18.74 -5.06
N HIS A 45 8.76 18.20 -3.89
CA HIS A 45 9.88 17.26 -3.73
C HIS A 45 9.37 15.82 -3.76
N ALA A 46 10.13 14.92 -4.41
CA ALA A 46 9.84 13.48 -4.41
C ALA A 46 9.66 12.89 -2.99
N LYS A 47 10.31 13.49 -1.99
CA LYS A 47 10.15 13.14 -0.58
C LYS A 47 8.71 13.30 -0.08
N ALA A 48 7.96 14.30 -0.57
CA ALA A 48 6.56 14.49 -0.21
C ALA A 48 5.69 13.34 -0.75
N LEU A 49 5.95 12.89 -1.98
CA LEU A 49 5.24 11.75 -2.57
C LEU A 49 5.53 10.44 -1.81
N LEU A 50 6.79 10.23 -1.40
CA LEU A 50 7.18 9.11 -0.52
C LEU A 50 6.45 9.16 0.83
N SER A 51 6.43 10.33 1.49
CA SER A 51 5.68 10.49 2.74
C SER A 51 4.18 10.21 2.57
N LEU A 52 3.57 10.58 1.45
CA LEU A 52 2.18 10.24 1.17
C LEU A 52 1.96 8.73 1.01
N ALA A 53 2.90 8.03 0.36
CA ALA A 53 2.85 6.57 0.24
C ALA A 53 3.01 5.90 1.62
N ASP A 54 3.91 6.38 2.47
CA ASP A 54 4.08 5.89 3.84
C ASP A 54 2.83 6.13 4.70
N GLN A 55 2.18 7.29 4.57
CA GLN A 55 0.91 7.56 5.24
C GLN A 55 -0.19 6.61 4.76
N ALA A 56 -0.25 6.32 3.46
CA ALA A 56 -1.17 5.32 2.94
C ALA A 56 -0.88 3.92 3.51
N LEU A 57 0.40 3.53 3.59
CA LEU A 57 0.81 2.26 4.19
C LEU A 57 0.44 2.20 5.67
N TYR A 58 0.57 3.31 6.38
CA TYR A 58 0.16 3.41 7.78
C TYR A 58 -1.36 3.25 7.94
N ARG A 59 -2.18 3.91 7.10
CA ARG A 59 -3.63 3.67 7.05
C ARG A 59 -3.94 2.21 6.76
N ALA A 60 -3.21 1.58 5.84
CA ALA A 60 -3.40 0.17 5.50
C ALA A 60 -3.12 -0.73 6.70
N LYS A 61 -2.15 -0.37 7.55
CA LYS A 61 -1.85 -1.08 8.81
C LYS A 61 -2.97 -0.94 9.83
N GLN A 62 -3.55 0.24 9.96
CA GLN A 62 -4.62 0.52 10.92
C GLN A 62 -5.97 -0.07 10.52
N ASN A 63 -6.31 -0.05 9.23
CA ASN A 63 -7.65 -0.42 8.79
C ASN A 63 -7.87 -1.94 8.67
N GLY A 64 -6.82 -2.75 8.81
CA GLY A 64 -6.91 -4.22 8.82
C GLY A 64 -5.72 -4.90 8.14
N ARG A 65 -5.78 -6.22 7.91
CA ARG A 65 -4.76 -6.96 7.14
C ARG A 65 -5.08 -6.93 5.64
N ASN A 66 -4.11 -7.37 4.84
CA ASN A 66 -4.27 -7.71 3.42
C ASN A 66 -5.03 -6.66 2.58
N ARG A 67 -4.46 -5.46 2.40
CA ARG A 67 -5.14 -4.37 1.68
C ARG A 67 -4.21 -3.38 1.01
N VAL A 68 -4.79 -2.63 0.09
CA VAL A 68 -4.18 -1.47 -0.57
C VAL A 68 -4.84 -0.20 -0.06
N GLU A 69 -4.03 0.82 0.21
CA GLU A 69 -4.48 2.18 0.44
C GLU A 69 -3.75 3.12 -0.53
N ILE A 70 -4.48 4.05 -1.12
CA ILE A 70 -3.92 5.03 -2.06
C ILE A 70 -3.98 6.43 -1.45
N ALA A 71 -2.92 7.20 -1.64
CA ALA A 71 -2.89 8.63 -1.35
C ALA A 71 -2.76 9.43 -2.66
N CYS A 72 -3.44 10.56 -2.69
CA CYS A 72 -3.20 11.62 -3.66
C CYS A 72 -2.99 12.91 -2.84
N PRO A 73 -2.08 13.82 -3.25
CA PRO A 73 -2.05 15.16 -2.68
C PRO A 73 -3.44 15.79 -2.75
N ALA A 74 -3.85 16.50 -1.69
CA ALA A 74 -5.06 17.30 -1.75
C ALA A 74 -4.87 18.36 -2.84
N ARG A 75 -5.88 18.53 -3.71
CA ARG A 75 -5.89 19.65 -4.64
C ARG A 75 -6.06 20.92 -3.80
N GLY A 76 -5.01 21.74 -3.76
CA GLY A 76 -5.09 23.12 -3.30
C GLY A 76 -5.89 23.98 -4.27
#